data_AF-A0A9D7FM16-F1
#
_entry.id   AF-A0A9D7FM16-F1
#
_cell.length_a   1.000
_cell.length_b   1.000
_cell.length_c   1.000
_cell.angle_alpha   90.00
_cell.angle_beta   90.00
_cell.angle_gamma   90.00
#
_symmetry.space_group_name_H-M   'P 1'
#
loop_
_entity.id
_entity.type
_entity.pdbx_description
1 polymer ?
#
loop_
_entity_poly.entity_id
_entity_poly.type
_entity_poly.pdbx_seq_one_letter_code
_entity_poly.pdbx_strand_id
1 'polypeptide(L)'
;MHITIRLAWHNNGWNGHICDEPEKNTYCIGRHSYPGDYIKGARDLDWEMQPDVKGKPCGSLTSGIPACGFSINAFGGEKTKAKINPLHGLTKKLNLPSLIFLNPQYVFGITKACIQKM
;
A
#
# COMPACT_ATOMS: atom_id res chain seq x y z
N MET A 1 17.04 -15.93 15.01
CA MET A 1 16.20 -14.72 15.17
C MET A 1 15.01 -14.88 14.23
N HIS A 2 13.79 -14.83 14.74
CA HIS A 2 12.56 -14.91 13.93
C HIS A 2 11.85 -13.56 14.01
N ILE A 3 11.40 -13.04 12.87
CA ILE A 3 10.62 -11.80 12.78
C ILE A 3 9.29 -12.14 12.14
N THR A 4 8.19 -11.72 12.77
CA THR A 4 6.84 -11.84 12.23
C THR A 4 6.32 -10.45 11.89
N ILE A 5 5.78 -10.28 10.69
CA ILE A 5 5.24 -9.00 10.19
C ILE A 5 3.78 -9.22 9.79
N ARG A 6 2.93 -8.23 10.04
CA ARG A 6 1.54 -8.21 9.54
C ARG A 6 1.46 -7.28 8.34
N LEU A 7 0.80 -7.73 7.28
CA LEU A 7 0.56 -6.98 6.05
C LEU A 7 -0.94 -6.96 5.75
N ALA A 8 -1.41 -5.91 5.07
CA ALA A 8 -2.77 -5.90 4.53
C ALA A 8 -2.91 -6.99 3.46
N TRP A 9 -4.04 -7.69 3.42
CA TRP A 9 -4.25 -8.76 2.44
C TRP A 9 -4.40 -8.22 1.02
N HIS A 10 -3.79 -8.92 0.05
CA HIS A 10 -3.89 -8.66 -1.38
C HIS A 10 -4.12 -9.98 -2.13
N ASN A 11 -5.12 -10.02 -3.02
CA ASN A 11 -5.42 -11.20 -3.84
C ASN A 11 -4.26 -11.58 -4.79
N ASN A 12 -3.44 -10.59 -5.18
CA ASN A 12 -2.34 -10.75 -6.11
C ASN A 12 -0.98 -11.01 -5.43
N GLY A 13 -0.99 -11.50 -4.18
CA GLY A 13 0.22 -11.94 -3.48
C GLY A 13 1.26 -10.84 -3.24
N TRP A 14 0.81 -9.60 -3.01
CA TRP A 14 1.68 -8.43 -2.79
C TRP A 14 2.71 -8.18 -3.90
N ASN A 15 2.33 -8.45 -5.15
CA ASN A 15 3.14 -8.26 -6.35
C ASN A 15 3.25 -6.78 -6.80
N GLY A 16 2.76 -5.82 -6.02
CA GLY A 16 2.77 -4.40 -6.35
C GLY A 16 1.67 -3.94 -7.30
N HIS A 17 0.63 -4.76 -7.54
CA HIS A 17 -0.52 -4.40 -8.37
C HIS A 17 -1.74 -4.06 -7.51
N ILE A 18 -2.58 -3.14 -8.00
CA ILE A 18 -3.93 -2.92 -7.44
C ILE A 18 -4.68 -4.26 -7.49
N CYS A 19 -5.57 -4.49 -6.52
CA CYS A 19 -6.38 -5.71 -6.51
C CYS A 19 -7.23 -5.79 -7.78
N ASP A 20 -7.44 -6.99 -8.31
CA ASP A 20 -8.29 -7.19 -9.50
C ASP A 20 -9.77 -6.92 -9.20
N GLU A 21 -10.19 -7.16 -7.96
CA GLU A 21 -11.54 -6.93 -7.44
C GLU A 21 -11.48 -6.13 -6.11
N PRO A 22 -11.15 -4.82 -6.15
CA PRO A 22 -10.96 -3.98 -4.95
C PRO A 22 -12.19 -3.93 -4.02
N GLU A 23 -13.38 -4.08 -4.57
CA GLU A 23 -14.66 -4.09 -3.86
C GLU A 23 -14.87 -5.37 -3.04
N LYS A 24 -14.29 -6.49 -3.49
CA LYS A 24 -14.38 -7.78 -2.78
C LYS A 24 -13.35 -7.93 -1.69
N ASN A 25 -12.34 -7.05 -1.64
CA ASN A 25 -11.29 -7.10 -0.63
C ASN A 25 -11.75 -6.53 0.72
N THR A 26 -12.41 -7.36 1.52
CA THR A 26 -12.91 -6.98 2.85
C THR A 26 -11.81 -6.67 3.86
N TYR A 27 -10.57 -7.10 3.62
CA TYR A 27 -9.43 -6.76 4.47
C TYR A 27 -9.03 -5.29 4.36
N CYS A 28 -9.38 -4.62 3.26
CA CYS A 28 -9.21 -3.17 3.12
C CYS A 28 -10.30 -2.39 3.90
N ILE A 29 -11.39 -3.04 4.30
CA ILE A 29 -12.56 -2.42 4.94
C ILE A 29 -12.97 -3.14 6.24
N GLY A 30 -12.33 -2.81 7.36
CA GLY A 30 -12.81 -3.30 8.67
C GLY A 30 -11.71 -3.42 9.71
N ARG A 31 -11.97 -4.22 10.75
CA ARG A 31 -11.03 -4.48 11.85
C ARG A 31 -9.72 -5.16 11.43
N HIS A 32 -9.68 -5.67 10.20
CA HIS A 32 -8.51 -6.31 9.59
C HIS A 32 -7.74 -5.36 8.66
N SER A 33 -8.21 -4.13 8.50
CA SER A 33 -7.43 -3.08 7.83
C SER A 33 -6.10 -2.91 8.55
N TYR A 34 -5.07 -2.56 7.77
CA TYR A 34 -3.72 -2.36 8.28
C TYR A 34 -3.05 -1.17 7.59
N PRO A 35 -2.28 -0.33 8.30
CA PRO A 35 -2.09 -0.31 9.75
C PRO A 35 -3.32 0.27 10.47
N GLY A 36 -3.97 -0.53 11.32
CA GLY A 36 -5.25 -0.17 11.93
C GLY A 36 -6.29 0.22 10.87
N ASP A 37 -7.08 1.26 11.12
CA ASP A 37 -8.11 1.71 10.18
C ASP A 37 -7.57 2.61 9.03
N TYR A 38 -6.25 2.70 8.82
CA TYR A 38 -5.68 3.63 7.82
C TYR A 38 -6.16 3.36 6.39
N ILE A 39 -6.02 2.12 5.87
CA ILE A 39 -6.47 1.80 4.52
C ILE A 39 -7.97 2.07 4.40
N LYS A 40 -8.76 1.63 5.38
CA LYS A 40 -10.21 1.88 5.41
C LYS A 40 -10.55 3.36 5.28
N GLY A 41 -9.83 4.24 5.96
CA GLY A 41 -10.10 5.69 5.96
C GLY A 41 -9.50 6.47 4.79
N ALA A 42 -8.43 5.95 4.17
CA ALA A 42 -7.68 6.66 3.14
C ALA A 42 -7.86 6.10 1.72
N ARG A 43 -8.44 4.89 1.57
CA ARG A 43 -8.68 4.30 0.25
C ARG A 43 -9.73 5.07 -0.53
N ASP A 44 -9.59 5.03 -1.84
CA ASP A 44 -10.58 5.53 -2.80
C ASP A 44 -11.05 4.34 -3.63
N LEU A 45 -12.19 3.77 -3.24
CA LEU A 45 -12.72 2.56 -3.90
C LEU A 45 -13.16 2.85 -5.33
N ASP A 46 -13.75 4.03 -5.58
CA ASP A 46 -14.23 4.41 -6.90
C ASP A 46 -13.06 4.54 -7.88
N TRP A 47 -11.94 5.13 -7.42
CA TRP A 47 -10.69 5.17 -8.19
C TRP A 47 -10.08 3.77 -8.40
N GLU A 48 -9.98 2.96 -7.34
CA GLU A 48 -9.41 1.61 -7.43
C GLU A 48 -10.17 0.72 -8.42
N MET A 49 -11.50 0.90 -8.53
CA MET A 49 -12.36 0.13 -9.44
C MET A 49 -12.28 0.55 -10.91
N GLN A 50 -11.62 1.66 -11.24
CA GLN A 50 -11.54 2.13 -12.63
C GLN A 50 -10.85 1.08 -13.53
N PRO A 51 -11.33 0.87 -14.77
CA PRO A 51 -10.80 -0.17 -15.66
C PRO A 51 -9.31 -0.03 -15.99
N ASP A 52 -8.79 1.20 -15.96
CA ASP A 52 -7.39 1.55 -16.18
C ASP A 52 -6.54 1.51 -14.89
N VAL A 53 -7.15 1.21 -13.74
CA VAL A 53 -6.50 1.17 -12.42
C VAL A 53 -6.47 -0.23 -11.83
N LYS A 54 -7.61 -0.93 -11.78
CA LYS A 54 -7.69 -2.26 -11.16
C LYS A 54 -6.76 -3.26 -11.84
N GLY A 55 -6.08 -4.10 -11.05
CA GLY A 55 -5.12 -5.08 -11.55
C GLY A 55 -3.85 -4.48 -12.19
N LYS A 56 -3.66 -3.15 -12.23
CA LYS A 56 -2.47 -2.53 -12.81
C LYS A 56 -1.32 -2.41 -11.81
N PRO A 57 -0.06 -2.41 -12.27
CA PRO A 57 1.08 -2.17 -11.40
C PRO A 57 1.03 -0.75 -10.84
N CYS A 58 1.15 -0.61 -9.53
CA CYS A 58 1.08 0.68 -8.83
C CYS A 58 2.15 1.68 -9.32
N GLY A 59 3.29 1.18 -9.80
CA GLY A 59 4.37 2.01 -10.35
C GLY A 59 3.99 2.74 -11.65
N SER A 60 3.12 2.15 -12.49
CA SER A 60 2.73 2.73 -13.77
C SER A 60 1.61 3.75 -13.66
N LEU A 61 0.89 3.79 -12.53
CA LEU A 61 -0.25 4.68 -12.36
C LEU A 61 0.21 6.13 -12.13
N THR A 62 -0.35 7.03 -12.92
CA THR A 62 -0.19 8.50 -12.78
C THR A 62 -1.39 9.14 -12.11
N SER A 63 -2.56 8.49 -12.19
CA SER A 63 -3.84 8.95 -11.65
C SER A 63 -3.90 8.98 -10.12
N GLY A 64 -3.11 8.15 -9.43
CA GLY A 64 -3.22 8.02 -7.98
C GLY A 64 -2.18 7.08 -7.36
N ILE A 65 -2.24 6.99 -6.03
CA ILE A 65 -1.39 6.13 -5.20
C ILE A 65 -2.32 5.39 -4.22
N PRO A 66 -2.29 4.06 -4.17
CA PRO A 66 -3.19 3.32 -3.30
C PRO A 66 -2.82 3.49 -1.83
N ALA A 67 -3.83 3.47 -0.95
CA ALA A 67 -3.62 3.59 0.50
C ALA A 67 -2.78 2.45 1.08
N CYS A 68 -2.80 1.28 0.45
CA CYS A 68 -2.00 0.10 0.82
C CYS A 68 -0.55 0.14 0.27
N GLY A 69 -0.11 1.25 -0.35
CA GLY A 69 1.18 1.41 -1.03
C GLY A 69 2.42 0.99 -0.24
N PHE A 70 2.34 1.02 1.09
CA PHE A 70 3.41 0.59 1.99
C PHE A 70 3.62 -0.92 2.11
N SER A 71 2.60 -1.72 1.78
CA SER A 71 2.63 -3.19 1.92
C SER A 71 2.32 -3.94 0.63
N ILE A 72 1.63 -3.29 -0.32
CA ILE A 72 1.17 -3.90 -1.58
C ILE A 72 2.27 -4.51 -2.44
N ASN A 73 3.52 -4.07 -2.26
CA ASN A 73 4.68 -4.48 -3.07
C ASN A 73 5.70 -5.34 -2.29
N ALA A 74 5.26 -6.04 -1.23
CA ALA A 74 6.15 -6.84 -0.39
C ALA A 74 6.90 -7.94 -1.16
N PHE A 75 6.31 -8.50 -2.22
CA PHE A 75 6.91 -9.54 -3.06
C PHE A 75 7.08 -9.13 -4.53
N GLY A 76 6.66 -7.93 -4.94
CA GLY A 76 6.82 -7.48 -6.34
C GLY A 76 8.25 -7.11 -6.74
N GLY A 77 8.59 -7.17 -8.01
CA GLY A 77 9.93 -6.83 -8.51
C GLY A 77 10.14 -5.34 -8.79
N GLU A 78 9.04 -4.59 -8.99
CA GLU A 78 9.09 -3.22 -9.52
C GLU A 78 9.07 -2.14 -8.44
N LYS A 79 9.45 -0.92 -8.81
CA LYS A 79 9.32 0.27 -7.93
C LYS A 79 7.84 0.62 -7.75
N THR A 80 7.47 1.01 -6.53
CA THR A 80 6.10 1.47 -6.23
C THR A 80 6.11 2.81 -5.53
N LYS A 81 4.95 3.47 -5.53
CA LYS A 81 4.72 4.74 -4.83
C LYS A 81 3.93 4.46 -3.55
N ALA A 82 4.28 5.16 -2.48
CA ALA A 82 3.48 5.19 -1.27
C ALA A 82 3.33 6.63 -0.78
N LYS A 83 2.18 6.93 -0.19
CA LYS A 83 1.87 8.23 0.38
C LYS A 83 1.41 8.02 1.81
N ILE A 84 2.00 8.74 2.75
CA ILE A 84 1.47 8.86 4.10
C ILE A 84 0.81 10.23 4.21
N ASN A 85 -0.38 10.29 4.81
CA ASN A 85 -0.90 11.56 5.28
C ASN A 85 -0.33 11.78 6.67
N PRO A 86 0.48 12.82 6.91
CA PRO A 86 0.99 13.09 8.25
C PRO A 86 -0.18 13.28 9.24
N LEU A 87 0.02 12.80 10.47
CA LEU A 87 -0.99 12.69 11.52
C LEU A 87 -1.85 13.96 11.63
N HIS A 88 -3.18 13.81 11.63
CA HIS A 88 -4.12 14.90 11.87
C HIS A 88 -3.81 15.54 13.24
N GLY A 89 -3.21 16.74 13.22
CA GLY A 89 -2.84 17.50 14.42
C GLY A 89 -1.43 18.12 14.39
N LEU A 90 -0.44 17.50 13.71
CA LEU A 90 0.94 18.02 13.64
C LEU A 90 1.19 18.93 12.43
N THR A 91 0.25 18.97 11.47
CA THR A 91 0.46 19.51 10.12
C THR A 91 0.05 20.96 9.93
N LYS A 92 -0.52 21.64 10.94
CA LYS A 92 -0.78 23.10 10.81
C LYS A 92 0.46 23.91 10.46
N LYS A 93 1.68 23.35 10.63
CA LYS A 93 2.96 24.01 10.36
C LYS A 93 3.72 23.53 9.11
N LEU A 94 3.35 22.42 8.47
CA LEU A 94 4.03 21.91 7.27
C LEU A 94 3.00 21.40 6.25
N ASN A 95 2.54 22.27 5.37
CA ASN A 95 1.62 21.96 4.26
C ASN A 95 2.31 21.16 3.13
N LEU A 96 2.78 19.93 3.38
CA LEU A 96 3.32 19.07 2.32
C LEU A 96 2.93 17.60 2.54
N PRO A 97 2.20 16.96 1.59
CA PRO A 97 2.14 15.51 1.53
C PRO A 97 3.52 14.98 1.11
N SER A 98 4.23 14.28 2.01
CA SER A 98 5.49 13.63 1.66
C SER A 98 5.22 12.37 0.82
N LEU A 99 5.40 12.52 -0.49
CA LEU A 99 5.40 11.41 -1.44
C LEU A 99 6.71 10.64 -1.25
N ILE A 100 6.63 9.36 -0.89
CA ILE A 100 7.81 8.52 -0.65
C ILE A 100 7.86 7.47 -1.76
N PHE A 101 8.93 7.50 -2.56
CA PHE A 101 9.23 6.42 -3.49
C PHE A 101 9.84 5.26 -2.71
N LEU A 102 9.13 4.14 -2.66
CA LEU A 102 9.67 2.93 -2.03
C LEU A 102 10.48 2.18 -3.09
N ASN A 103 11.79 2.07 -2.85
CA ASN A 103 12.59 1.10 -3.57
C ASN A 103 11.99 -0.29 -3.34
N PRO A 104 11.97 -1.18 -4.35
CA PRO A 104 11.39 -2.51 -4.22
C PRO A 104 11.97 -3.24 -3.02
N GLN A 105 13.21 -2.95 -2.63
CA GLN A 105 13.85 -3.52 -1.46
C GLN A 105 13.27 -3.10 -0.10
N TYR A 106 12.24 -2.27 0.02
CA TYR A 106 11.78 -1.76 1.34
C TYR A 106 10.27 -1.88 1.52
N VAL A 107 9.85 -2.57 2.58
CA VAL A 107 8.47 -2.61 3.11
C VAL A 107 8.51 -1.98 4.49
N PHE A 108 7.93 -0.79 4.67
CA PHE A 108 7.83 -0.08 5.96
C PHE A 108 9.11 -0.14 6.83
N GLY A 109 10.27 0.21 6.25
CA GLY A 109 11.56 0.22 6.96
C GLY A 109 12.28 -1.13 7.07
N ILE A 110 11.71 -2.21 6.54
CA ILE A 110 12.32 -3.55 6.50
C ILE A 110 12.81 -3.83 5.08
N THR A 111 14.07 -4.26 4.95
CA THR A 111 14.62 -4.63 3.65
C THR A 111 14.02 -5.95 3.14
N LYS A 112 13.75 -6.10 1.83
CA LYS A 112 13.23 -7.34 1.21
C LYS A 112 14.07 -8.57 1.50
N ALA A 113 15.37 -8.38 1.75
CA ALA A 113 16.29 -9.44 2.17
C ALA A 113 15.83 -10.15 3.46
N CYS A 114 15.08 -9.46 4.34
CA CYS A 114 14.49 -10.06 5.54
C CYS A 114 13.17 -10.80 5.28
N ILE A 115 12.50 -10.57 4.14
CA ILE A 115 11.20 -11.19 3.81
C ILE A 115 11.40 -12.49 3.02
N GLN A 116 12.39 -12.55 2.12
CA GLN A 116 12.65 -13.70 1.24
C GLN A 116 13.39 -14.88 1.89
N LYS A 117 13.77 -14.77 3.17
CA LYS A 117 14.41 -15.87 3.93
C LYS A 117 13.42 -16.69 4.77
N MET A 118 12.11 -16.51 4.57
CA MET A 118 11.04 -17.26 5.25
C MET A 118 10.51 -18.38 4.37
#